data_AF-A0A1I5DQP0-F1
#
_entry.id   AF-A0A1I5DQP0-F1
#
_cell.length_a   1.000
_cell.length_b   1.000
_cell.length_c   1.000
_cell.angle_alpha   90.00
_cell.angle_beta   90.00
_cell.angle_gamma   90.00
#
_symmetry.space_group_name_H-M   'P 1'
#
loop_
_entity.id
_entity.type
_entity.pdbx_description
1 polymer ?
#
loop_
_entity_poly.entity_id
_entity_poly.type
_entity_poly.pdbx_seq_one_letter_code
_entity_poly.pdbx_strand_id
1 'polypeptide(L)'
;MHALLAHLHEAGFGAAPRPLGIDDQGREVLTFMAGDVVWPERFSLMEPARQLARVARLIRDFHDAVQDFTPPSDARWQTLIPAEGGDIIAHNDLAPWNLVVADEARWALIDWDGAGPGSRLWDVAYAMHGFIPLSAHPDWQSPDAAGRLRVFADAYGLAESERRRLVPLLGRRTRSMHDFLRDQAAQGTLPWARLWAEGHGDAWRNDAEYIEQREDQWLRALLAG
;
A
#
# COMPACT_ATOMS: atom_id res chain seq x y z
N MET A 1 -15.35 -4.51 -8.23
CA MET A 1 -14.69 -4.90 -6.98
C MET A 1 -15.13 -6.28 -6.47
N HIS A 2 -16.43 -6.61 -6.36
CA HIS A 2 -16.91 -7.96 -6.01
C HIS A 2 -16.19 -9.14 -6.68
N ALA A 3 -15.95 -9.09 -8.00
CA ALA A 3 -15.25 -10.16 -8.72
C ALA A 3 -13.82 -10.39 -8.20
N LEU A 4 -13.11 -9.32 -7.84
CA LEU A 4 -11.78 -9.39 -7.26
C LEU A 4 -11.82 -10.04 -5.87
N LEU A 5 -12.71 -9.58 -4.98
CA LEU A 5 -12.81 -10.14 -3.62
C LEU A 5 -13.29 -11.59 -3.61
N ALA A 6 -14.20 -11.96 -4.53
CA ALA A 6 -14.61 -13.34 -4.73
C ALA A 6 -13.42 -14.21 -5.15
N HIS A 7 -12.66 -13.77 -6.16
CA HIS A 7 -11.45 -14.47 -6.62
C HIS A 7 -10.44 -14.64 -5.49
N LEU A 8 -10.14 -13.59 -4.72
CA LEU A 8 -9.22 -13.66 -3.59
C LEU A 8 -9.65 -14.73 -2.57
N HIS A 9 -10.95 -14.77 -2.26
CA HIS A 9 -11.48 -15.78 -1.36
C HIS A 9 -11.35 -17.21 -1.94
N GLU A 10 -11.66 -17.41 -3.21
CA GLU A 10 -11.54 -18.69 -3.91
C GLU A 10 -10.08 -19.17 -4.00
N ALA A 11 -9.14 -18.22 -4.16
CA ALA A 11 -7.70 -18.46 -4.12
C ALA A 11 -7.15 -18.73 -2.70
N GLY A 12 -8.01 -18.69 -1.67
CA GLY A 12 -7.65 -18.95 -0.27
C GLY A 12 -7.08 -17.74 0.48
N PHE A 13 -7.10 -16.54 -0.11
CA PHE A 13 -6.69 -15.32 0.57
C PHE A 13 -7.80 -14.82 1.53
N GLY A 14 -7.73 -15.30 2.77
CA GLY A 14 -8.71 -14.98 3.82
C GLY A 14 -8.54 -13.62 4.51
N ALA A 15 -7.56 -12.81 4.08
CA ALA A 15 -7.23 -11.52 4.69
C ALA A 15 -7.83 -10.32 3.94
N ALA A 16 -8.96 -10.54 3.26
CA ALA A 16 -9.79 -9.51 2.65
C ALA A 16 -11.27 -9.75 3.00
N PRO A 17 -12.13 -8.71 2.96
CA PRO A 17 -13.57 -8.91 3.04
C PRO A 17 -14.08 -9.82 1.93
N ARG A 18 -15.12 -10.60 2.22
CA ARG A 18 -15.86 -11.35 1.22
C ARG A 18 -17.08 -10.56 0.76
N PRO A 19 -17.41 -10.60 -0.55
CA PRO A 19 -18.64 -10.01 -1.04
C PRO A 19 -19.85 -10.82 -0.58
N LEU A 20 -20.87 -10.13 -0.06
CA LEU A 20 -22.16 -10.71 0.35
C LEU A 20 -23.30 -10.33 -0.60
N GLY A 21 -23.05 -9.41 -1.53
CA GLY A 21 -24.02 -8.97 -2.54
C GLY A 21 -24.24 -7.46 -2.50
N ILE A 22 -25.32 -7.03 -3.14
CA ILE A 22 -25.77 -5.64 -3.16
C ILE A 22 -27.12 -5.61 -2.44
N ASP A 23 -27.32 -4.67 -1.53
CA ASP A 23 -28.59 -4.52 -0.81
C ASP A 23 -29.67 -3.80 -1.64
N ASP A 24 -30.88 -3.69 -1.08
CA ASP A 24 -32.04 -3.07 -1.73
C ASP A 24 -31.86 -1.57 -2.03
N GLN A 25 -30.83 -0.93 -1.47
CA GLN A 25 -30.48 0.48 -1.72
C GLN A 25 -29.38 0.63 -2.77
N GLY A 26 -28.92 -0.48 -3.38
CA GLY A 26 -27.83 -0.46 -4.33
C GLY A 26 -26.44 -0.32 -3.69
N ARG A 27 -26.32 -0.57 -2.38
CA ARG A 27 -25.04 -0.48 -1.66
C ARG A 27 -24.37 -1.83 -1.64
N GLU A 28 -23.05 -1.79 -1.73
CA GLU A 28 -22.23 -2.98 -1.58
C GLU A 28 -22.24 -3.49 -0.13
N VAL A 29 -22.39 -4.81 0.03
CA VAL A 29 -22.37 -5.49 1.32
C VAL A 29 -21.19 -6.46 1.37
N LEU A 30 -20.30 -6.25 2.34
CA LEU A 30 -19.10 -7.05 2.58
C LEU A 30 -19.12 -7.68 3.98
N THR A 31 -18.38 -8.76 4.18
CA THR A 31 -18.15 -9.28 5.53
C THR A 31 -17.34 -8.28 6.36
N PHE A 32 -17.72 -8.12 7.63
CA PHE A 32 -16.98 -7.29 8.56
C PHE A 32 -15.63 -7.92 8.96
N MET A 33 -14.55 -7.15 8.88
CA MET A 33 -13.23 -7.56 9.37
C MET A 33 -13.07 -7.12 10.82
N ALA A 34 -13.18 -8.06 11.75
CA ALA A 34 -13.07 -7.78 13.18
C ALA A 34 -11.65 -7.36 13.57
N GLY A 35 -11.55 -6.30 14.38
CA GLY A 35 -10.31 -5.72 14.87
C GLY A 35 -10.34 -4.20 14.75
N ASP A 36 -9.22 -3.56 15.06
CA ASP A 36 -9.04 -2.12 14.85
C ASP A 36 -7.95 -1.88 13.81
N VAL A 37 -8.08 -0.75 13.11
CA VAL A 37 -7.05 -0.28 12.18
C VAL A 37 -5.75 0.03 12.92
N VAL A 38 -4.61 -0.16 12.26
CA VAL A 38 -3.29 0.06 12.87
C VAL A 38 -3.02 1.55 13.06
N TRP A 39 -3.48 2.41 12.16
CA TRP A 39 -3.25 3.85 12.22
C TRP A 39 -4.43 4.65 12.78
N PRO A 40 -4.19 5.76 13.52
CA PRO A 40 -2.88 6.19 14.03
C PRO A 40 -2.49 5.55 15.37
N GLU A 41 -3.45 5.15 16.21
CA GLU A 41 -3.22 4.87 17.64
C GLU A 41 -2.41 3.60 17.92
N ARG A 42 -2.38 2.66 16.97
CA ARG A 42 -1.78 1.33 17.15
C ARG A 42 -0.53 1.13 16.28
N PHE A 43 0.05 2.21 15.75
CA PHE A 43 1.22 2.12 14.86
C PHE A 43 2.44 1.46 15.53
N SER A 44 2.53 1.51 16.85
CA SER A 44 3.56 0.79 17.63
C SER A 44 3.56 -0.73 17.41
N LEU A 45 2.47 -1.31 16.89
CA LEU A 45 2.42 -2.71 16.45
C LEU A 45 3.41 -2.99 15.31
N MET A 46 3.78 -1.99 14.51
CA MET A 46 4.73 -2.12 13.41
C MET A 46 6.18 -1.97 13.88
N GLU A 47 6.45 -1.55 15.12
CA GLU A 47 7.81 -1.37 15.63
C GLU A 47 8.62 -2.68 15.60
N PRO A 48 8.12 -3.83 16.09
CA PRO A 48 8.88 -5.07 16.03
C PRO A 48 9.07 -5.53 14.57
N ALA A 49 10.33 -5.78 14.19
CA ALA A 49 10.69 -6.24 12.84
C ALA A 49 9.88 -7.46 12.36
N ARG A 50 9.53 -8.39 13.28
CA ARG A 50 8.70 -9.57 12.96
C ARG A 50 7.28 -9.21 12.46
N GLN A 51 6.71 -8.11 12.93
CA GLN A 51 5.38 -7.65 12.53
C GLN A 51 5.45 -6.93 11.19
N LEU A 52 6.48 -6.10 10.97
CA LEU A 52 6.75 -5.54 9.65
C LEU A 52 6.98 -6.63 8.59
N ALA A 53 7.75 -7.66 8.93
CA ALA A 53 7.96 -8.82 8.07
C ALA A 53 6.64 -9.59 7.79
N ARG A 54 5.70 -9.58 8.74
CA ARG A 54 4.38 -10.18 8.53
C ARG A 54 3.53 -9.38 7.56
N VAL A 55 3.54 -8.05 7.63
CA VAL A 55 2.90 -7.18 6.61
C VAL A 55 3.43 -7.52 5.22
N ALA A 56 4.76 -7.60 5.07
CA ALA A 56 5.39 -7.94 3.81
C ALA A 56 4.94 -9.30 3.25
N ARG A 57 4.85 -10.33 4.11
CA ARG A 57 4.31 -11.64 3.71
C ARG A 57 2.83 -11.60 3.35
N LEU A 58 2.01 -10.89 4.13
CA LEU A 58 0.58 -10.72 3.84
C LEU A 58 0.36 -10.07 2.46
N ILE A 59 1.15 -9.05 2.14
CA ILE A 59 1.10 -8.38 0.84
C ILE A 59 1.61 -9.30 -0.27
N ARG A 60 2.60 -10.15 0.00
CA ARG A 60 3.05 -11.17 -0.95
C ARG A 60 1.95 -12.20 -1.22
N ASP A 61 1.30 -12.72 -0.17
CA ASP A 61 0.20 -13.68 -0.28
C ASP A 61 -0.97 -13.11 -1.10
N PHE A 62 -1.31 -11.82 -0.89
CA PHE A 62 -2.27 -11.10 -1.73
C PHE A 62 -1.84 -11.08 -3.21
N HIS A 63 -0.61 -10.63 -3.46
CA HIS A 63 -0.09 -10.50 -4.82
C HIS A 63 0.05 -11.83 -5.56
N ASP A 64 0.29 -12.93 -4.84
CA ASP A 64 0.29 -14.27 -5.42
C ASP A 64 -1.14 -14.75 -5.70
N ALA A 65 -2.09 -14.51 -4.78
CA ALA A 65 -3.50 -14.88 -4.96
C ALA A 65 -4.18 -14.17 -6.14
N VAL A 66 -3.82 -12.91 -6.41
CA VAL A 66 -4.40 -12.11 -7.51
C VAL A 66 -3.72 -12.34 -8.87
N GLN A 67 -2.59 -13.05 -8.93
CA GLN A 67 -1.76 -13.13 -10.13
C GLN A 67 -2.52 -13.65 -11.35
N ASP A 68 -3.40 -14.63 -11.15
CA ASP A 68 -4.15 -15.29 -12.23
C ASP A 68 -5.58 -14.73 -12.36
N PHE A 69 -5.91 -13.66 -11.64
CA PHE A 69 -7.22 -13.02 -11.74
C PHE A 69 -7.39 -12.36 -13.10
N THR A 70 -8.38 -12.81 -13.85
CA THR A 70 -8.81 -12.14 -15.08
C THR A 70 -10.05 -11.30 -14.78
N PRO A 71 -9.97 -9.96 -14.83
CA PRO A 71 -11.13 -9.12 -14.62
C PRO A 71 -12.23 -9.39 -15.67
N PRO A 72 -13.52 -9.29 -15.29
CA PRO A 72 -14.61 -9.23 -16.26
C PRO A 72 -14.36 -8.17 -17.34
N SER A 73 -14.82 -8.39 -18.57
CA SER A 73 -14.59 -7.47 -19.70
C SER A 73 -15.20 -6.07 -19.50
N ASP A 74 -16.21 -5.96 -18.65
CA ASP A 74 -16.89 -4.73 -18.26
C ASP A 74 -16.38 -4.14 -16.93
N ALA A 75 -15.30 -4.70 -16.37
CA ALA A 75 -14.69 -4.20 -15.14
C ALA A 75 -14.29 -2.73 -15.29
N ARG A 76 -14.69 -1.93 -14.29
CA ARG A 76 -14.32 -0.52 -14.18
C ARG A 76 -13.47 -0.32 -12.94
N TRP A 77 -12.39 0.43 -13.11
CA TRP A 77 -11.43 0.70 -12.06
C TRP A 77 -11.42 2.19 -11.75
N GLN A 78 -11.50 2.53 -10.46
CA GLN A 78 -11.31 3.90 -10.01
C GLN A 78 -9.81 4.19 -9.95
N THR A 79 -9.22 4.44 -11.13
CA THR A 79 -7.79 4.71 -11.23
C THR A 79 -7.51 6.14 -10.78
N LEU A 80 -7.14 6.33 -9.51
CA LEU A 80 -6.79 7.64 -8.95
C LEU A 80 -5.43 8.13 -9.46
N ILE A 81 -4.46 7.21 -9.50
CA ILE A 81 -3.09 7.46 -9.96
C ILE A 81 -2.76 6.33 -10.94
N PRO A 82 -2.39 6.64 -12.21
CA PRO A 82 -1.93 5.62 -13.14
C PRO A 82 -0.70 4.88 -12.58
N ALA A 83 -0.80 3.56 -12.47
CA ALA A 83 0.29 2.74 -11.97
C ALA A 83 1.35 2.45 -13.07
N GLU A 84 2.61 2.31 -12.67
CA GLU A 84 3.65 1.76 -13.54
C GLU A 84 3.48 0.23 -13.64
N GLY A 85 3.37 -0.30 -14.86
CA GLY A 85 3.20 -1.73 -15.11
C GLY A 85 1.74 -2.17 -15.27
N GLY A 86 1.44 -3.42 -14.96
CA GLY A 86 0.11 -4.01 -15.19
C GLY A 86 0.07 -5.54 -15.08
N ASP A 87 0.97 -6.12 -14.30
CA ASP A 87 1.08 -7.57 -14.09
C ASP A 87 0.04 -8.12 -13.12
N ILE A 88 -0.60 -7.27 -12.32
CA ILE A 88 -1.65 -7.65 -11.38
C ILE A 88 -2.75 -6.59 -11.28
N ILE A 89 -3.85 -6.94 -10.62
CA ILE A 89 -4.74 -5.95 -10.01
C ILE A 89 -4.16 -5.61 -8.63
N ALA A 90 -3.50 -4.46 -8.54
CA ALA A 90 -2.93 -3.92 -7.30
C ALA A 90 -4.02 -3.30 -6.43
N HIS A 91 -3.76 -3.17 -5.13
CA HIS A 91 -4.65 -2.50 -4.18
C HIS A 91 -4.48 -0.98 -4.23
N ASN A 92 -3.28 -0.48 -4.53
CA ASN A 92 -2.89 0.93 -4.65
C ASN A 92 -2.91 1.76 -3.35
N ASP A 93 -3.40 1.19 -2.25
CA ASP A 93 -3.52 1.85 -0.93
C ASP A 93 -3.21 0.88 0.22
N LEU A 94 -2.18 0.04 0.05
CA LEU A 94 -1.68 -0.84 1.10
C LEU A 94 -0.96 -0.04 2.16
N ALA A 95 -1.66 0.35 3.22
CA ALA A 95 -1.12 1.23 4.25
C ALA A 95 -1.63 0.89 5.65
N PRO A 96 -1.00 1.43 6.71
CA PRO A 96 -1.39 1.16 8.10
C PRO A 96 -2.85 1.52 8.44
N TRP A 97 -3.44 2.52 7.78
CA TRP A 97 -4.85 2.89 7.96
C TRP A 97 -5.82 1.86 7.35
N ASN A 98 -5.35 1.04 6.41
CA ASN A 98 -6.11 -0.02 5.76
C ASN A 98 -5.76 -1.43 6.26
N LEU A 99 -4.95 -1.52 7.32
CA LEU A 99 -4.62 -2.78 7.98
C LEU A 99 -5.41 -2.92 9.27
N VAL A 100 -6.31 -3.89 9.32
CA VAL A 100 -7.09 -4.26 10.51
C VAL A 100 -6.41 -5.41 11.24
N VAL A 101 -6.22 -5.26 12.56
CA VAL A 101 -5.62 -6.28 13.43
C VAL A 101 -6.51 -6.55 14.62
N ALA A 102 -7.05 -7.77 14.72
CA ALA A 102 -7.82 -8.21 15.88
C ALA A 102 -6.91 -8.77 16.99
N ASP A 103 -5.98 -9.65 16.60
CA ASP A 103 -5.06 -10.34 17.49
C ASP A 103 -3.78 -10.78 16.74
N GLU A 104 -2.94 -11.59 17.38
CA GLU A 104 -1.74 -12.13 16.76
C GLU A 104 -1.99 -13.07 15.58
N ALA A 105 -3.23 -13.47 15.24
CA ALA A 105 -3.51 -14.36 14.13
C ALA A 105 -4.30 -13.67 12.99
N ARG A 106 -5.15 -12.69 13.31
CA ARG A 106 -6.14 -12.14 12.36
C ARG A 106 -5.78 -10.73 11.89
N TRP A 107 -5.25 -10.68 10.67
CA TRP A 107 -4.82 -9.46 9.97
C TRP A 107 -5.57 -9.39 8.65
N ALA A 108 -6.09 -8.21 8.30
CA ALA A 108 -6.89 -8.03 7.10
C ALA A 108 -6.62 -6.67 6.43
N LEU A 109 -6.64 -6.67 5.10
CA LEU A 109 -6.58 -5.48 4.26
C LEU A 109 -8.01 -5.07 3.88
N ILE A 110 -8.31 -3.79 4.06
CA ILE A 110 -9.61 -3.18 3.72
C ILE A 110 -9.40 -2.01 2.73
N ASP A 111 -10.49 -1.38 2.32
CA ASP A 111 -10.49 -0.25 1.36
C ASP A 111 -10.00 -0.64 -0.05
N TRP A 112 -10.75 -1.52 -0.69
CA TRP A 112 -10.45 -2.06 -2.03
C TRP A 112 -10.96 -1.19 -3.18
N ASP A 113 -11.51 -0.01 -2.90
CA ASP A 113 -12.15 0.85 -3.90
C ASP A 113 -11.14 1.44 -4.89
N GLY A 114 -9.90 1.66 -4.43
CA GLY A 114 -8.77 2.10 -5.24
C GLY A 114 -8.06 0.98 -6.01
N ALA A 115 -8.50 -0.28 -5.87
CA ALA A 115 -7.87 -1.39 -6.56
C ALA A 115 -7.98 -1.24 -8.08
N GLY A 116 -6.96 -1.69 -8.81
CA GLY A 116 -6.93 -1.57 -10.26
C GLY A 116 -5.63 -2.09 -10.88
N PRO A 117 -5.52 -2.07 -12.22
CA PRO A 117 -4.32 -2.52 -12.92
C PRO A 117 -3.07 -1.80 -12.39
N GLY A 118 -2.05 -2.57 -12.06
CA GLY A 118 -0.78 -2.06 -11.56
C GLY A 118 0.27 -3.15 -11.48
N SER A 119 1.36 -2.87 -10.76
CA SER A 119 2.43 -3.84 -10.54
C SER A 119 2.69 -4.13 -9.08
N ARG A 120 3.23 -5.32 -8.82
CA ARG A 120 3.67 -5.72 -7.47
C ARG A 120 4.59 -4.68 -6.83
N LEU A 121 5.56 -4.17 -7.61
CA LEU A 121 6.51 -3.17 -7.10
C LEU A 121 5.86 -1.80 -6.86
N TRP A 122 4.86 -1.43 -7.64
CA TRP A 122 4.09 -0.19 -7.42
C TRP A 122 3.36 -0.21 -6.07
N ASP A 123 2.72 -1.34 -5.75
CA ASP A 123 1.98 -1.52 -4.50
C ASP A 123 2.94 -1.66 -3.30
N VAL A 124 4.04 -2.42 -3.46
CA VAL A 124 5.09 -2.55 -2.44
C VAL A 124 5.77 -1.21 -2.13
N ALA A 125 6.04 -0.38 -3.14
CA ALA A 125 6.64 0.94 -2.92
C ALA A 125 5.74 1.83 -2.06
N TYR A 126 4.43 1.80 -2.30
CA TYR A 126 3.45 2.52 -1.49
C TYR A 126 3.41 1.99 -0.05
N ALA A 127 3.33 0.66 0.11
CA ALA A 127 3.32 0.03 1.42
C ALA A 127 4.58 0.31 2.22
N MET A 128 5.75 0.30 1.60
CA MET A 128 7.00 0.61 2.29
C MET A 128 7.00 2.03 2.85
N HIS A 129 6.52 3.04 2.11
CA HIS A 129 6.42 4.42 2.64
C HIS A 129 5.46 4.50 3.84
N GLY A 130 4.30 3.82 3.78
CA GLY A 130 3.32 3.85 4.86
C GLY A 130 3.74 3.08 6.12
N PHE A 131 4.28 1.86 5.98
CA PHE A 131 4.65 1.00 7.11
C PHE A 131 6.06 1.25 7.67
N ILE A 132 6.93 1.86 6.87
CA ILE A 132 8.27 2.28 7.25
C ILE A 132 8.28 3.78 6.99
N PRO A 133 8.13 4.64 8.01
CA PRO A 133 7.97 6.07 7.77
C PRO A 133 9.25 6.65 7.14
N LEU A 134 9.31 6.65 5.82
CA LEU A 134 10.37 7.20 4.99
C LEU A 134 10.17 8.71 4.89
N SER A 135 10.12 9.36 6.05
CA SER A 135 9.63 10.72 6.18
C SER A 135 10.75 11.73 6.30
N ALA A 136 10.54 12.90 5.71
CA ALA A 136 11.35 14.08 5.97
C ALA A 136 11.04 14.69 7.35
N HIS A 137 9.87 14.40 7.94
CA HIS A 137 9.45 15.00 9.20
C HIS A 137 10.29 14.47 10.38
N PRO A 138 10.97 15.33 11.17
CA PRO A 138 11.88 14.88 12.23
C PRO A 138 11.23 13.92 13.24
N ASP A 139 9.97 14.16 13.60
CA ASP A 139 9.25 13.33 14.58
C ASP A 139 8.90 11.92 14.05
N TRP A 140 8.93 11.72 12.74
CA TRP A 140 8.53 10.46 12.09
C TRP A 140 9.73 9.73 11.48
N GLN A 141 10.93 10.32 11.51
CA GLN A 141 12.14 9.67 11.04
C GLN A 141 12.50 8.48 11.95
N SER A 142 12.69 7.32 11.34
CA SER A 142 13.25 6.16 12.02
C SER A 142 14.77 6.10 11.80
N PRO A 143 15.60 5.98 12.86
CA PRO A 143 17.05 5.79 12.70
C PRO A 143 17.41 4.47 12.01
N ASP A 144 16.49 3.50 11.97
CA ASP A 144 16.65 2.19 11.34
C ASP A 144 15.79 2.02 10.07
N ALA A 145 15.40 3.11 9.39
CA ALA A 145 14.60 3.02 8.16
C ALA A 145 15.22 2.06 7.11
N ALA A 146 16.56 2.08 6.98
CA ALA A 146 17.31 1.20 6.08
C ALA A 146 17.18 -0.29 6.45
N GLY A 147 17.34 -0.65 7.74
CA GLY A 147 17.19 -2.03 8.21
C GLY A 147 15.74 -2.51 8.08
N ARG A 148 14.77 -1.63 8.32
CA ARG A 148 13.34 -1.93 8.16
C ARG A 148 12.96 -2.17 6.69
N LEU A 149 13.50 -1.38 5.76
CA LEU A 149 13.36 -1.63 4.31
C LEU A 149 13.88 -3.01 3.93
N ARG A 150 15.04 -3.39 4.48
CA ARG A 150 15.61 -4.72 4.28
C ARG A 150 14.69 -5.82 4.80
N VAL A 151 14.23 -5.71 6.04
CA VAL A 151 13.32 -6.68 6.68
C VAL A 151 12.07 -6.90 5.82
N PHE A 152 11.47 -5.81 5.32
CA PHE A 152 10.29 -5.89 4.45
C PHE A 152 10.64 -6.57 3.12
N ALA A 153 11.70 -6.12 2.45
CA ALA A 153 12.12 -6.68 1.15
C ALA A 153 12.47 -8.17 1.22
N ASP A 154 13.14 -8.61 2.29
CA ASP A 154 13.46 -10.01 2.55
C ASP A 154 12.22 -10.83 2.79
N ALA A 155 11.31 -10.35 3.64
CA ALA A 155 10.10 -11.06 3.99
C ALA A 155 9.07 -11.14 2.85
N TYR A 156 9.03 -10.13 1.96
CA TYR A 156 8.26 -10.19 0.71
C TYR A 156 8.89 -11.15 -0.32
N GLY A 157 10.19 -11.39 -0.22
CA GLY A 157 10.94 -12.22 -1.15
C GLY A 157 11.36 -11.49 -2.43
N LEU A 158 11.69 -10.18 -2.33
CA LEU A 158 12.18 -9.43 -3.49
C LEU A 158 13.56 -9.94 -3.94
N ALA A 159 13.67 -10.26 -5.23
CA ALA A 159 14.94 -10.59 -5.87
C ALA A 159 15.82 -9.35 -6.01
N GLU A 160 17.13 -9.54 -6.22
CA GLU A 160 18.09 -8.44 -6.36
C GLU A 160 17.68 -7.43 -7.47
N SER A 161 17.26 -7.94 -8.63
CA SER A 161 16.78 -7.11 -9.74
C SER A 161 15.55 -6.29 -9.40
N GLU A 162 14.67 -6.82 -8.54
CA GLU A 162 13.48 -6.13 -8.06
C GLU A 162 13.85 -5.03 -7.06
N ARG A 163 14.77 -5.31 -6.14
CA ARG A 163 15.29 -4.32 -5.18
C ARG A 163 15.95 -3.14 -5.88
N ARG A 164 16.74 -3.39 -6.92
CA ARG A 164 17.35 -2.34 -7.74
C ARG A 164 16.31 -1.45 -8.43
N ARG A 165 15.21 -2.04 -8.91
CA ARG A 165 14.09 -1.29 -9.53
C ARG A 165 13.24 -0.55 -8.50
N LEU A 166 13.11 -1.11 -7.30
CA LEU A 166 12.30 -0.57 -6.21
C LEU A 166 12.85 0.75 -5.68
N VAL A 167 14.17 0.90 -5.51
CA VAL A 167 14.77 2.11 -4.92
C VAL A 167 14.32 3.41 -5.59
N PRO A 168 14.50 3.61 -6.90
CA PRO A 168 14.02 4.83 -7.55
C PRO A 168 12.49 4.88 -7.64
N LEU A 169 11.80 3.74 -7.53
CA LEU A 169 10.35 3.67 -7.52
C LEU A 169 9.75 4.17 -6.20
N LEU A 170 10.43 4.01 -5.06
CA LEU A 170 9.99 4.55 -3.77
C LEU A 170 9.76 6.07 -3.87
N GLY A 171 10.74 6.81 -4.40
CA GLY A 171 10.63 8.26 -4.58
C GLY A 171 9.52 8.64 -5.55
N ARG A 172 9.48 8.01 -6.73
CA ARG A 172 8.45 8.28 -7.75
C ARG A 172 7.03 7.98 -7.26
N ARG A 173 6.84 6.85 -6.57
CA ARG A 173 5.52 6.46 -6.03
C ARG A 173 5.07 7.45 -4.96
N THR A 174 5.94 7.82 -4.02
CA THR A 174 5.64 8.84 -3.01
C THR A 174 5.31 10.20 -3.66
N ARG A 175 6.09 10.62 -4.66
CA ARG A 175 5.85 11.87 -5.41
C ARG A 175 4.51 11.88 -6.12
N SER A 176 4.07 10.74 -6.66
CA SER A 176 2.77 10.65 -7.35
C SER A 176 1.58 11.01 -6.46
N MET A 177 1.67 10.83 -5.13
CA MET A 177 0.64 11.29 -4.20
C MET A 177 0.61 12.82 -4.09
N HIS A 178 1.77 13.48 -4.07
CA HIS A 178 1.84 14.93 -4.12
C HIS A 178 1.19 15.46 -5.41
N ASP A 179 1.58 14.92 -6.56
CA ASP A 179 1.06 15.34 -7.86
C ASP A 179 -0.46 15.13 -7.94
N PHE A 180 -0.95 13.99 -7.46
CA PHE A 180 -2.37 13.71 -7.39
C PHE A 180 -3.13 14.72 -6.52
N LEU A 181 -2.66 14.97 -5.28
CA LEU A 181 -3.32 15.91 -4.39
C LEU A 181 -3.30 17.34 -4.96
N ARG A 182 -2.19 17.75 -5.59
CA ARG A 182 -2.08 19.05 -6.27
C ARG A 182 -3.15 19.19 -7.35
N ASP A 183 -3.27 18.18 -8.21
CA ASP A 183 -4.14 18.21 -9.38
C ASP A 183 -5.62 18.15 -8.96
N GLN A 184 -5.96 17.35 -7.95
CA GLN A 184 -7.31 17.30 -7.37
C GLN A 184 -7.67 18.60 -6.64
N ALA A 185 -6.72 19.21 -5.94
CA ALA A 185 -6.93 20.50 -5.28
C ALA A 185 -7.17 21.63 -6.28
N ALA A 186 -6.43 21.65 -7.40
CA ALA A 186 -6.65 22.60 -8.48
C ALA A 186 -8.05 22.49 -9.10
N GLN A 187 -8.67 21.31 -9.04
CA GLN A 187 -10.03 21.05 -9.51
C GLN A 187 -11.10 21.25 -8.42
N GLY A 188 -10.71 21.49 -7.17
CA GLY A 188 -11.64 21.61 -6.04
C GLY A 188 -12.29 20.29 -5.62
N THR A 189 -11.72 19.14 -6.01
CA THR A 189 -12.32 17.83 -5.75
C THR A 189 -12.13 17.41 -4.30
N LEU A 190 -13.23 17.17 -3.59
CA LEU A 190 -13.21 16.62 -2.22
C LEU A 190 -13.12 15.08 -2.25
N PRO A 191 -12.44 14.46 -1.26
CA PRO A 191 -11.83 15.08 -0.08
C PRO A 191 -10.40 15.62 -0.32
N TRP A 192 -9.79 15.39 -1.48
CA TRP A 192 -8.37 15.65 -1.73
C TRP A 192 -7.99 17.14 -1.66
N ALA A 193 -8.86 18.04 -2.10
CA ALA A 193 -8.65 19.48 -1.96
C ALA A 193 -8.52 19.91 -0.48
N ARG A 194 -9.23 19.22 0.42
CA ARG A 194 -9.10 19.45 1.86
C ARG A 194 -7.75 18.96 2.38
N LEU A 195 -7.33 17.74 2.00
CA LEU A 195 -6.02 17.20 2.38
C LEU A 195 -4.88 18.11 1.90
N TRP A 196 -4.99 18.66 0.68
CA TRP A 196 -4.03 19.64 0.19
C TRP A 196 -3.98 20.89 1.07
N ALA A 197 -5.14 21.47 1.42
CA ALA A 197 -5.23 22.64 2.28
C ALA A 197 -4.72 22.40 3.71
N GLU A 198 -4.82 21.16 4.21
CA GLU A 198 -4.26 20.72 5.49
C GLU A 198 -2.74 20.44 5.44
N GLY A 199 -2.09 20.64 4.28
CA GLY A 199 -0.63 20.53 4.12
C GLY A 199 -0.12 19.14 3.75
N HIS A 200 -1.00 18.17 3.48
CA HIS A 200 -0.59 16.81 3.14
C HIS A 200 0.23 16.76 1.85
N GLY A 201 -0.06 17.66 0.90
CA GLY A 201 0.73 17.78 -0.33
C GLY A 201 2.20 18.11 -0.07
N ASP A 202 2.48 19.01 0.87
CA ASP A 202 3.85 19.35 1.25
C ASP A 202 4.55 18.18 1.94
N ALA A 203 3.84 17.44 2.80
CA ALA A 203 4.37 16.24 3.44
C ALA A 203 4.80 15.19 2.40
N TRP A 204 3.94 14.87 1.43
CA TRP A 204 4.25 13.92 0.35
C TRP A 204 5.44 14.37 -0.51
N ARG A 205 5.53 15.66 -0.83
CA ARG A 205 6.68 16.19 -1.60
C ARG A 205 7.98 16.06 -0.81
N ASN A 206 7.97 16.47 0.46
CA ASN A 206 9.17 16.45 1.29
C ASN A 206 9.65 15.00 1.51
N ASP A 207 8.73 14.06 1.74
CA ASP A 207 9.05 12.64 1.87
C ASP A 207 9.64 12.06 0.57
N ALA A 208 9.08 12.42 -0.59
CA ALA A 208 9.64 12.01 -1.88
C ALA A 208 11.07 12.52 -2.07
N GLU A 209 11.33 13.80 -1.79
CA GLU A 209 12.68 14.39 -1.86
C GLU A 209 13.63 13.74 -0.85
N TYR A 210 13.16 13.43 0.36
CA TYR A 210 13.94 12.72 1.37
C TYR A 210 14.39 11.35 0.89
N ILE A 211 13.49 10.60 0.25
CA ILE A 211 13.76 9.28 -0.32
C ILE A 211 14.76 9.40 -1.47
N GLU A 212 14.50 10.29 -2.43
CA GLU A 212 15.31 10.50 -3.64
C GLU A 212 16.76 10.90 -3.30
N GLN A 213 16.95 11.80 -2.34
CA GLN A 213 18.28 12.23 -1.88
C GLN A 213 19.10 11.10 -1.23
N ARG A 214 18.46 10.00 -0.85
CA ARG A 214 19.05 8.88 -0.11
C ARG A 214 19.02 7.56 -0.90
N GLU A 215 18.76 7.60 -2.21
CA GLU A 215 18.70 6.40 -3.05
C GLU A 215 19.91 5.47 -2.88
N ASP A 216 21.14 6.01 -2.88
CA ASP A 216 22.37 5.23 -2.67
C ASP A 216 22.39 4.52 -1.31
N GLN A 217 21.87 5.16 -0.26
CA GLN A 217 21.76 4.57 1.07
C GLN A 217 20.77 3.41 1.06
N TRP A 218 19.58 3.60 0.48
CA TRP A 218 18.55 2.57 0.38
C TRP A 218 19.03 1.39 -0.47
N LEU A 219 19.71 1.67 -1.59
CA LEU A 219 20.25 0.64 -2.47
C LEU A 219 21.30 -0.20 -1.77
N ARG A 220 22.28 0.42 -1.09
CA ARG A 220 23.25 -0.33 -0.28
C ARG A 220 22.56 -1.17 0.79
N ALA A 221 21.59 -0.58 1.49
CA ALA A 221 20.84 -1.28 2.53
C ALA A 221 19.96 -2.42 1.99
N LEU A 222 19.54 -2.38 0.72
CA LEU A 222 18.76 -3.41 0.04
C LEU A 222 19.61 -4.44 -0.73
N LEU A 223 20.91 -4.22 -0.89
CA LEU A 223 21.85 -5.17 -1.50
C LEU A 223 22.86 -5.83 -0.55
N ALA A 224 23.12 -5.26 0.63
CA ALA A 224 23.94 -5.90 1.67
C ALA A 224 23.39 -7.28 2.09
N GLY A 225 24.16 -8.35 1.91
CA GLY A 225 23.83 -9.72 2.34
C GLY A 225 24.60 -10.11 3.58
#